data_AF-A0A377JND7-F1
#
_entry.id   AF-A0A377JND7-F1
#
_cell.length_a   1.000
_cell.length_b   1.000
_cell.length_c   1.000
_cell.angle_alpha   90.00
_cell.angle_beta   90.00
_cell.angle_gamma   90.00
#
_symmetry.space_group_name_H-M   'P 1'
#
loop_
_entity.id
_entity.type
_entity.pdbx_description
1 polymer ?
#
loop_
_entity_poly.entity_id
_entity_poly.type
_entity_poly.pdbx_seq_one_letter_code
_entity_poly.pdbx_strand_id
1 'polypeptide(L)'
;MLLLSPITLQSASDHLYHKSSLREVYDSHSHLWRKNRCYDVAFCNERGELCEGSRSNIVLQQGGRFYTPPLSSGLLGGVYRQFLLQKGAIEERVLYARDLESASAIYCINSVRGARRVRL
;
A
#
# COMPACT_ATOMS: atom_id res chain seq x y z
N MET A 1 2.00 -3.02 -13.14
CA MET A 1 2.51 -1.67 -12.87
C MET A 1 1.80 -1.12 -11.64
N LEU A 2 2.50 -0.38 -10.79
CA LEU A 2 1.99 0.31 -9.61
C LEU A 2 2.23 1.80 -9.85
N LEU A 3 1.18 2.60 -9.91
CA LEU A 3 1.35 4.05 -10.10
C LEU A 3 1.42 4.73 -8.75
N LEU A 4 2.12 5.86 -8.66
CA LEU A 4 2.11 6.72 -7.48
C LEU A 4 1.10 7.85 -7.67
N SER A 5 0.17 8.00 -6.74
CA SER A 5 -0.81 9.08 -6.74
C SER A 5 -0.15 10.41 -6.35
N PRO A 6 -0.53 11.54 -6.97
CA PRO A 6 -0.16 12.87 -6.48
C PRO A 6 -1.01 13.31 -5.28
N ILE A 7 -2.08 12.56 -4.95
CA ILE A 7 -2.94 12.85 -3.80
C ILE A 7 -2.32 12.28 -2.54
N THR A 8 -2.27 13.13 -1.53
CA THR A 8 -1.74 12.84 -0.21
C THR A 8 -2.86 12.46 0.76
N LEU A 9 -2.68 11.39 1.53
CA LEU A 9 -3.56 10.99 2.62
C LEU A 9 -3.25 11.78 3.89
N GLN A 10 -4.24 11.89 4.76
CA GLN A 10 -4.08 12.50 6.09
C GLN A 10 -4.02 11.37 7.11
N SER A 11 -2.85 11.08 7.69
CA SER A 11 -2.67 9.88 8.52
C SER A 11 -3.55 9.84 9.77
N ALA A 12 -3.99 11.00 10.25
CA ALA A 12 -4.91 11.16 11.38
C ALA A 12 -6.39 10.91 11.03
N SER A 13 -6.70 10.56 9.77
CA SER A 13 -8.08 10.31 9.35
C SER A 13 -8.57 8.93 9.81
N ASP A 14 -9.58 8.91 10.68
CA ASP A 14 -10.17 7.68 11.21
C ASP A 14 -10.65 6.70 10.13
N HIS A 15 -11.10 7.23 8.99
CA HIS A 15 -11.63 6.43 7.89
C HIS A 15 -10.60 5.51 7.23
N LEU A 16 -9.29 5.78 7.38
CA LEU A 16 -8.23 4.95 6.81
C LEU A 16 -8.10 3.59 7.52
N TYR A 17 -8.53 3.52 8.79
CA TYR A 17 -8.38 2.32 9.62
C TYR A 17 -9.56 1.35 9.50
N HIS A 18 -10.65 1.77 8.86
CA HIS A 18 -11.87 0.98 8.72
C HIS A 18 -12.21 0.72 7.25
N LYS A 19 -12.46 -0.55 6.91
CA LYS A 19 -12.91 -0.93 5.57
C LYS A 19 -14.34 -0.44 5.34
N SER A 20 -14.49 0.76 4.81
CA SER A 20 -15.79 1.38 4.54
C SER A 20 -16.06 1.55 3.03
N SER A 21 -17.25 2.08 2.73
CA SER A 21 -17.63 2.60 1.41
C SER A 21 -17.17 4.06 1.18
N LEU A 22 -16.67 4.75 2.21
CA LEU A 22 -16.12 6.10 2.08
C LEU A 22 -14.73 6.02 1.45
N ARG A 23 -14.70 6.03 0.12
CA ARG A 23 -13.51 5.69 -0.67
C ARG A 23 -13.16 6.72 -1.73
N GLU A 24 -13.74 7.92 -1.66
CA GLU A 24 -13.59 8.97 -2.67
C GLU A 24 -12.13 9.22 -3.08
N VAL A 25 -11.22 9.33 -2.10
CA VAL A 25 -9.79 9.52 -2.35
C VAL A 25 -9.18 8.36 -3.15
N TYR A 26 -9.52 7.12 -2.81
CA TYR A 26 -9.04 5.93 -3.54
C TYR A 26 -9.74 5.77 -4.91
N ASP A 27 -11.02 6.14 -4.99
CA ASP A 27 -11.84 5.99 -6.18
C ASP A 27 -11.50 7.02 -7.25
N SER A 28 -10.92 8.18 -6.89
CA SER A 28 -10.40 9.17 -7.84
C SER A 28 -9.48 8.56 -8.92
N HIS A 29 -8.68 7.56 -8.57
CA HIS A 29 -7.73 6.89 -9.46
C HIS A 29 -8.17 5.49 -9.91
N SER A 30 -9.34 5.04 -9.47
CA SER A 30 -9.79 3.66 -9.67
C SER A 30 -10.06 3.29 -11.14
N HIS A 31 -10.34 4.29 -11.98
CA HIS A 31 -10.48 4.11 -13.42
C HIS A 31 -9.21 3.55 -14.09
N LEU A 32 -8.02 3.79 -13.51
CA LEU A 32 -6.74 3.31 -14.06
C LEU A 32 -6.64 1.78 -14.00
N TRP A 33 -6.89 1.19 -12.83
CA TRP A 33 -6.87 -0.27 -12.70
C TRP A 33 -8.12 -0.93 -13.29
N ARG A 34 -9.28 -0.25 -13.33
CA ARG A 34 -10.48 -0.77 -14.03
C ARG A 34 -10.27 -0.90 -15.54
N LYS A 35 -9.52 0.04 -16.14
CA LYS A 35 -9.14 0.01 -17.57
C LYS A 35 -7.84 -0.75 -17.82
N ASN A 36 -7.38 -1.55 -16.85
CA ASN A 36 -6.15 -2.35 -16.92
C ASN A 36 -4.87 -1.55 -17.25
N ARG A 37 -4.84 -0.25 -16.93
CA ARG A 37 -3.66 0.62 -17.10
C ARG A 37 -2.64 0.44 -16.00
N CYS A 38 -3.05 -0.03 -14.83
CA CYS A 38 -2.16 -0.43 -13.73
C CYS A 38 -2.78 -1.58 -12.93
N TYR A 39 -1.99 -2.18 -12.04
CA TYR A 39 -2.49 -3.15 -11.07
C TYR A 39 -3.16 -2.44 -9.89
N ASP A 40 -2.50 -1.40 -9.37
CA ASP A 40 -3.01 -0.54 -8.30
C ASP A 40 -2.34 0.83 -8.37
N VAL A 41 -2.80 1.75 -7.52
CA VAL A 41 -2.25 3.10 -7.35
C VAL A 41 -1.90 3.28 -5.87
N ALA A 42 -0.63 3.56 -5.57
CA ALA A 42 -0.09 3.80 -4.25
C ALA A 42 -0.32 5.25 -3.79
N PHE A 43 -0.45 5.44 -2.49
CA PHE A 43 -0.62 6.73 -1.85
C PHE A 43 0.42 6.93 -0.75
N CYS A 44 0.81 8.18 -0.54
CA CYS A 44 1.61 8.61 0.60
C CYS A 44 0.79 9.54 1.51
N ASN A 45 1.22 9.69 2.77
CA ASN A 45 0.61 10.63 3.71
C ASN A 45 1.29 12.00 3.70
N GLU A 46 0.80 12.93 4.53
CA GLU A 46 1.28 14.31 4.65
C GLU A 46 2.73 14.44 5.12
N ARG A 47 3.31 13.37 5.67
CA ARG A 47 4.74 13.27 6.05
C ARG A 47 5.60 12.67 4.94
N GLY A 48 5.02 12.35 3.79
CA GLY A 48 5.69 11.69 2.66
C GLY A 48 5.92 10.19 2.87
N GLU A 49 5.36 9.60 3.91
CA GLU A 49 5.47 8.17 4.16
C GLU A 49 4.52 7.41 3.23
N LEU A 50 4.98 6.28 2.70
CA LEU A 50 4.15 5.36 1.92
C LEU A 50 3.06 4.78 2.81
N CYS A 51 1.82 4.73 2.31
CA CYS A 51 0.68 4.17 3.03
C CYS A 51 0.30 2.80 2.45
N GLU A 52 -0.52 2.81 1.41
CA GLU A 52 -1.10 1.63 0.78
C GLU A 52 -1.50 1.93 -0.67
N GLY A 53 -1.95 0.89 -1.37
CA GLY A 53 -2.61 1.00 -2.67
C GLY A 53 -4.11 1.28 -2.53
N SER A 54 -4.76 1.67 -3.63
CA SER A 54 -6.21 1.91 -3.63
C SER A 54 -7.03 0.70 -3.19
N ARG A 55 -6.52 -0.53 -3.38
CA ARG A 55 -7.21 -1.78 -3.03
C ARG A 55 -6.27 -2.86 -2.47
N SER A 56 -5.09 -2.47 -2.01
CA SER A 56 -4.07 -3.39 -1.50
C SER A 56 -3.18 -2.73 -0.47
N ASN A 57 -2.59 -3.50 0.45
CA ASN A 57 -1.43 -3.03 1.19
C ASN A 57 -0.16 -3.24 0.34
N ILE A 58 0.91 -2.50 0.65
CA ILE A 58 2.18 -2.56 -0.09
C ILE A 58 3.24 -3.25 0.78
N VAL A 59 4.03 -4.11 0.15
CA VAL A 59 5.22 -4.74 0.73
C VAL A 59 6.41 -4.52 -0.20
N LEU A 60 7.54 -4.07 0.36
CA LEU A 60 8.80 -3.88 -0.36
C LEU A 60 9.81 -4.93 0.09
N GLN A 61 10.54 -5.50 -0.87
CA GLN A 61 11.69 -6.34 -0.58
C GLN A 61 12.97 -5.48 -0.62
N GLN A 62 13.69 -5.43 0.50
CA GLN A 62 14.95 -4.69 0.64
C GLN A 62 15.93 -5.52 1.47
N GLY A 63 17.15 -5.72 0.96
CA GLY A 63 18.19 -6.47 1.68
C GLY A 63 17.77 -7.91 2.06
N GLY A 64 17.00 -8.58 1.20
CA GLY A 64 16.50 -9.93 1.44
C GLY A 64 15.33 -10.03 2.44
N ARG A 65 14.88 -8.91 3.03
CA ARG A 65 13.75 -8.84 3.98
C ARG A 65 12.56 -8.12 3.35
N PHE A 66 11.39 -8.27 3.95
CA PHE A 66 10.14 -7.71 3.45
C PHE A 66 9.54 -6.72 4.45
N TYR A 67 9.22 -5.52 3.97
CA TYR A 67 8.75 -4.42 4.80
C TYR A 67 7.41 -3.89 4.32
N THR A 68 6.52 -3.53 5.24
CA THR A 68 5.25 -2.85 4.97
C THR A 68 5.12 -1.60 5.85
N PRO A 69 4.46 -0.53 5.39
CA PRO A 69 4.25 0.65 6.23
C PRO A 69 3.47 0.32 7.52
N PRO A 70 3.78 0.93 8.67
CA PRO A 70 3.04 0.74 9.92
C PRO A 70 1.68 1.41 9.87
N LEU A 71 0.72 0.97 10.69
CA LEU A 71 -0.62 1.60 10.73
C LEU A 71 -0.57 3.11 10.97
N SER A 72 0.39 3.61 11.75
CA SER A 72 0.60 5.04 12.01
C SER A 72 0.88 5.88 10.76
N SER A 73 1.27 5.25 9.64
CA SER A 73 1.39 5.92 8.34
C SER A 73 0.02 6.21 7.69
N GLY A 74 -1.09 5.73 8.24
CA GLY A 74 -2.44 5.99 7.72
C GLY A 74 -2.82 5.02 6.60
N LEU A 75 -3.01 3.75 6.96
CA LEU A 75 -3.47 2.71 6.04
C LEU A 75 -4.40 1.72 6.74
N LEU A 76 -5.13 0.95 5.94
CA LEU A 76 -5.99 -0.11 6.43
C LEU A 76 -5.14 -1.27 7.00
N GLY A 77 -5.53 -1.76 8.18
CA GLY A 77 -5.01 -3.01 8.77
C GLY A 77 -5.48 -4.26 8.03
N GLY A 78 -5.09 -4.42 6.77
CA GLY A 78 -5.58 -5.49 5.91
C GLY A 78 -5.31 -6.88 6.48
N VAL A 79 -6.30 -7.76 6.39
CA VAL A 79 -6.25 -9.11 6.99
C VAL A 79 -5.05 -9.92 6.50
N TYR A 80 -4.73 -9.89 5.20
CA TYR A 80 -3.58 -10.61 4.67
C TYR A 80 -2.24 -10.00 5.12
N ARG A 81 -2.16 -8.67 5.25
CA ARG A 81 -1.01 -7.99 5.86
C ARG A 81 -0.81 -8.45 7.30
N GLN A 82 -1.88 -8.46 8.11
CA GLN A 82 -1.84 -8.91 9.50
C GLN A 82 -1.41 -10.37 9.62
N PHE A 83 -1.92 -11.24 8.76
CA PHE A 83 -1.51 -12.64 8.72
C PHE A 83 0.00 -12.80 8.44
N LEU A 84 0.54 -12.07 7.47
CA LEU A 84 1.98 -12.12 7.15
C LEU A 84 2.86 -11.57 8.27
N LEU A 85 2.42 -10.49 8.94
CA LEU A 85 3.10 -9.95 10.12
C LEU A 85 3.15 -10.97 11.25
N GLN A 86 2.02 -11.62 11.56
CA GLN A 86 1.94 -12.65 12.60
C GLN A 86 2.81 -13.88 12.30
N LYS A 87 3.05 -14.18 11.02
CA LYS A 87 3.96 -15.26 10.59
C LYS A 87 5.44 -14.84 10.56
N GLY A 88 5.75 -13.57 10.85
CA GLY A 88 7.11 -13.04 10.71
C GLY A 88 7.61 -13.01 9.26
N ALA A 89 6.71 -13.10 8.27
CA ALA A 89 7.06 -13.10 6.86
C ALA A 89 7.34 -11.68 6.32
N ILE A 90 6.76 -10.67 6.96
CA ILE A 90 7.00 -9.25 6.71
C ILE A 90 7.14 -8.51 8.04
N GLU A 91 7.76 -7.33 8.02
CA GLU A 91 7.96 -6.48 9.19
C GLU A 91 7.44 -5.05 8.93
N GLU A 92 7.01 -4.36 9.97
CA GLU A 92 6.64 -2.95 9.84
C GLU A 92 7.89 -2.06 9.79
N ARG A 93 7.89 -1.10 8.88
CA ARG A 93 8.91 -0.05 8.76
C ARG A 93 8.29 1.17 8.13
N VAL A 94 8.64 2.37 8.60
CA VAL A 94 8.28 3.61 7.90
C VAL A 94 9.01 3.62 6.55
N LEU A 95 8.23 3.65 5.47
CA LEU A 95 8.71 3.64 4.09
C LEU A 95 8.29 4.95 3.41
N TYR A 96 8.94 5.29 2.31
CA TYR A 96 8.75 6.53 1.56
C TYR A 96 8.61 6.21 0.06
N ALA A 97 8.17 7.20 -0.74
CA ALA A 97 8.09 7.03 -2.19
C ALA A 97 9.43 6.58 -2.83
N ARG A 98 10.57 7.12 -2.35
CA ARG A 98 11.92 6.72 -2.79
C ARG A 98 12.26 5.25 -2.52
N ASP A 99 11.61 4.63 -1.54
CA ASP A 99 11.83 3.21 -1.23
C ASP A 99 11.20 2.32 -2.31
N LEU A 100 10.16 2.79 -3.03
CA LEU A 100 9.59 2.07 -4.17
C LEU A 100 10.61 1.93 -5.31
N GLU A 101 11.39 2.97 -5.56
CA GLU A 101 12.39 3.00 -6.64
C GLU A 101 13.60 2.11 -6.34
N SER A 102 14.01 2.05 -5.07
CA SER A 102 15.19 1.30 -4.61
C SER A 102 14.88 -0.13 -4.16
N ALA A 103 13.61 -0.51 -4.02
CA ALA A 103 13.22 -1.86 -3.63
C ALA A 103 13.59 -2.90 -4.70
N SER A 104 14.12 -4.04 -4.28
CA SER A 104 14.42 -5.16 -5.19
C SER A 104 13.14 -5.81 -5.75
N ALA A 105 12.03 -5.68 -5.03
CA ALA A 105 10.70 -6.05 -5.49
C ALA A 105 9.61 -5.29 -4.73
N ILE A 106 8.50 -5.03 -5.42
CA ILE A 106 7.29 -4.42 -4.87
C ILE A 106 6.16 -5.44 -4.97
N TYR A 107 5.39 -5.59 -3.91
CA TYR A 107 4.22 -6.45 -3.86
C TYR A 107 2.99 -5.67 -3.42
N CYS A 108 1.91 -5.82 -4.17
CA CYS A 108 0.57 -5.44 -3.73
C CYS A 108 -0.10 -6.68 -3.13
N ILE A 109 -0.62 -6.56 -1.92
CA ILE A 109 -1.19 -7.69 -1.17
C ILE A 109 -2.64 -7.39 -0.73
N ASN A 110 -3.53 -8.37 -0.83
CA ASN A 110 -4.83 -8.38 -0.14
C ASN A 110 -5.37 -9.81 -0.01
N SER A 111 -6.40 -10.01 0.81
CA SER A 111 -6.95 -11.35 1.10
C SER A 111 -7.69 -12.00 -0.08
N VAL A 112 -8.07 -11.22 -1.10
CA VAL A 112 -8.82 -11.74 -2.25
C VAL A 112 -7.89 -12.24 -3.35
N ARG A 113 -6.72 -11.60 -3.52
CA ARG A 113 -5.78 -11.83 -4.63
C ARG A 113 -4.42 -12.34 -4.19
N GLY A 114 -4.20 -12.50 -2.87
CA GLY A 114 -2.91 -12.87 -2.32
C GLY A 114 -1.85 -11.80 -2.57
N ALA A 115 -0.62 -12.23 -2.83
CA ALA A 115 0.51 -11.35 -3.14
C ALA A 115 0.77 -11.29 -4.65
N ARG A 116 0.80 -10.07 -5.20
CA ARG A 116 1.16 -9.84 -6.59
C ARG A 116 2.41 -8.97 -6.67
N ARG A 117 3.48 -9.51 -7.25
CA ARG A 117 4.65 -8.71 -7.62
C ARG A 117 4.29 -7.73 -8.73
N VAL A 118 4.69 -6.48 -8.56
CA VAL A 118 4.47 -5.38 -9.50
C VAL A 118 5.78 -4.66 -9.80
N ARG A 119 5.76 -3.86 -10.86
CA ARG A 119 6.81 -2.87 -11.18
C ARG A 119 6.22 -1.50 -10.92
N LEU A 120 7.04 -0.55 -10.46
CA LEU A 120 6.68 0.86 -10.44
C LEU A 120 6.43 1.32 -11.89
#